data_AF-A0A9J6FPZ6-F1
#
_entry.id   AF-A0A9J6FPZ6-F1
#
_cell.length_a   1.000
_cell.length_b   1.000
_cell.length_c   1.000
_cell.angle_alpha   90.00
_cell.angle_beta   90.00
_cell.angle_gamma   90.00
#
_symmetry.space_group_name_H-M   'P 1'
#
loop_
_entity.id
_entity.type
_entity.pdbx_description
1 polymer ?
#
loop_
_entity_poly.entity_id
_entity_poly.type
_entity_poly.pdbx_seq_one_letter_code
_entity_poly.pdbx_strand_id
1 'polypeptide(L)'
;MLEALKPYEKIVDDAVKAVVGSTKVLLEADEKVCRHKECNMANLMADAFFSYYADKNSTVPGSWSTVNGAVLNGGIARDSIQQKGDVFLKAMFLFVRQL
;
A
#
# COMPACT_ATOMS: atom_id res chain seq x y z
N MET A 1 4.04 -29.45 -7.80
CA MET A 1 4.18 -28.03 -7.37
C MET A 1 2.89 -27.50 -6.77
N LEU A 2 1.74 -27.59 -7.44
CA LEU A 2 0.44 -27.14 -6.91
C LEU A 2 0.00 -27.85 -5.62
N GLU A 3 0.21 -29.17 -5.50
CA GLU A 3 -0.13 -29.95 -4.30
C GLU A 3 0.60 -29.47 -3.03
N ALA A 4 1.81 -28.91 -3.17
CA ALA A 4 2.57 -28.38 -2.05
C ALA A 4 2.02 -27.04 -1.53
N LEU A 5 1.20 -26.34 -2.33
CA LEU A 5 0.61 -25.04 -1.98
C LEU A 5 -0.78 -25.16 -1.35
N LYS A 6 -1.48 -26.29 -1.55
CA LYS A 6 -2.83 -26.54 -1.00
C LYS A 6 -2.98 -26.24 0.51
N PRO A 7 -2.01 -26.57 1.38
CA PRO A 7 -2.14 -26.25 2.81
C PRO A 7 -2.21 -24.75 3.11
N TYR A 8 -1.66 -23.90 2.24
CA TYR A 8 -1.61 -22.45 2.43
C TYR A 8 -2.83 -21.73 1.86
N GLU A 9 -3.63 -22.41 1.01
CA GLU A 9 -4.80 -21.81 0.34
C GLU A 9 -5.75 -21.17 1.35
N LYS A 10 -6.13 -21.92 2.38
CA LYS A 10 -7.02 -21.42 3.43
C LYS A 10 -6.42 -20.24 4.19
N ILE A 11 -5.13 -20.30 4.49
CA ILE A 11 -4.42 -19.24 5.24
C ILE A 11 -4.43 -17.94 4.43
N VAL A 12 -4.15 -18.03 3.13
CA VAL A 12 -4.17 -16.87 2.22
C VAL A 12 -5.59 -16.33 2.06
N ASP A 13 -6.58 -17.21 1.85
CA ASP A 13 -7.97 -16.83 1.70
C ASP A 13 -8.54 -16.10 2.92
N ASP A 14 -8.19 -16.54 4.12
CA ASP A 14 -8.60 -15.89 5.36
C ASP A 14 -7.86 -14.56 5.53
N ALA A 15 -6.57 -14.50 5.21
CA ALA A 15 -5.79 -13.27 5.29
C ALA A 15 -6.32 -12.17 4.36
N VAL A 16 -6.64 -12.47 3.10
CA VAL A 16 -7.09 -11.46 2.14
C VAL A 16 -8.47 -10.88 2.46
N LYS A 17 -9.28 -11.59 3.26
CA LYS A 17 -10.61 -11.16 3.72
C LYS A 17 -10.56 -10.30 5.00
N ALA A 18 -9.38 -10.11 5.60
CA ALA A 18 -9.24 -9.23 6.75
C ALA A 18 -9.44 -7.77 6.35
N VAL A 19 -10.24 -7.03 7.13
CA VAL A 19 -10.37 -5.57 7.00
C VAL A 19 -9.14 -4.92 7.62
N VAL A 20 -8.45 -4.08 6.85
CA VAL A 20 -7.25 -3.35 7.29
C VAL A 20 -7.54 -1.91 7.69
N GLY A 21 -8.70 -1.38 7.27
CA GLY A 21 -9.10 -0.02 7.59
C GLY A 21 -10.28 0.44 6.75
N SER A 22 -10.44 1.76 6.63
CA SER A 22 -11.55 2.40 5.94
C SER A 22 -11.08 3.65 5.19
N THR A 23 -11.64 3.94 4.03
CA THR A 23 -11.43 5.22 3.34
C THR A 23 -12.74 5.96 3.13
N LYS A 24 -12.72 7.28 3.37
CA LYS A 24 -13.86 8.18 3.13
C LYS A 24 -13.78 8.87 1.77
N VAL A 25 -12.70 8.66 1.03
CA VAL A 25 -12.47 9.24 -0.30
C VAL A 25 -12.15 8.14 -1.30
N LEU A 26 -12.42 8.40 -2.58
CA LEU A 26 -11.87 7.60 -3.68
C LEU A 26 -10.35 7.72 -3.64
N LEU A 27 -9.64 6.60 -3.55
CA LEU A 27 -8.19 6.56 -3.75
C LEU A 27 -7.96 6.26 -5.23
N GLU A 28 -7.56 7.27 -5.99
CA GLU A 28 -7.50 7.23 -7.45
C GLU A 28 -6.15 6.70 -7.95
N ALA A 29 -6.21 5.70 -8.83
CA ALA A 29 -5.05 5.20 -9.57
C ALA A 29 -5.41 4.69 -10.99
N ASP A 30 -6.70 4.73 -11.33
CA ASP A 30 -7.19 4.30 -12.64
C ASP A 30 -6.66 5.21 -13.75
N GLU A 31 -6.76 4.72 -14.99
CA GLU A 31 -6.35 5.46 -16.18
C GLU A 31 -4.90 5.96 -16.16
N LYS A 32 -4.05 5.36 -15.32
CA LYS A 32 -2.65 5.75 -15.12
C LYS A 32 -2.50 7.20 -14.64
N VAL A 33 -3.49 7.71 -13.93
CA VAL A 33 -3.50 9.09 -13.41
C VAL A 33 -2.23 9.46 -12.66
N CYS A 34 -1.73 8.54 -11.82
CA CYS A 34 -0.50 8.67 -11.04
C CYS A 34 0.80 8.75 -11.88
N ARG A 35 0.74 8.51 -13.19
CA ARG A 35 1.90 8.64 -14.11
C ARG A 35 1.97 10.00 -14.80
N HIS A 36 0.89 10.75 -14.76
CA HIS A 36 0.75 12.01 -15.49
C HIS A 36 0.61 13.21 -14.55
N LYS A 37 0.07 12.98 -13.35
CA LYS A 37 -0.08 13.98 -12.30
C LYS A 37 0.01 13.32 -10.93
N GLU A 38 0.06 14.16 -9.90
CA GLU A 38 -0.11 13.72 -8.52
C GLU A 38 -1.47 13.03 -8.35
N CYS A 39 -1.49 11.97 -7.55
CA CYS A 39 -2.69 11.22 -7.21
C CYS A 39 -2.69 10.90 -5.72
N ASN A 40 -3.87 10.94 -5.09
CA ASN A 40 -3.98 10.73 -3.66
C ASN A 40 -3.63 9.30 -3.22
N MET A 41 -3.75 8.30 -4.10
CA MET A 41 -3.30 6.93 -3.84
C MET A 41 -1.80 6.88 -3.60
N ALA A 42 -1.00 7.48 -4.49
CA ALA A 42 0.45 7.48 -4.35
C ALA A 42 0.90 8.29 -3.12
N ASN A 43 0.19 9.36 -2.79
CA ASN A 43 0.45 10.14 -1.56
C ASN A 43 0.25 9.26 -0.31
N LEU A 44 -0.89 8.56 -0.21
CA LEU A 44 -1.15 7.64 0.90
C LEU A 44 -0.06 6.56 1.03
N MET A 45 0.40 6.01 -0.10
CA MET A 45 1.47 4.99 -0.10
C MET A 45 2.81 5.58 0.34
N ALA A 46 3.16 6.77 -0.15
CA ALA A 46 4.39 7.44 0.21
C ALA A 46 4.41 7.76 1.71
N ASP A 47 3.31 8.27 2.25
CA ASP A 47 3.13 8.55 3.68
C ASP A 47 3.22 7.27 4.52
N ALA A 48 2.63 6.16 4.07
CA ALA A 48 2.70 4.88 4.77
C ALA A 48 4.14 4.33 4.84
N PHE A 49 4.88 4.36 3.72
CA PHE A 49 6.29 3.97 3.73
C PHE A 49 7.13 4.92 4.59
N PHE A 50 6.90 6.22 4.44
CA PHE A 50 7.59 7.23 5.23
C PHE A 50 7.38 7.00 6.72
N SER A 51 6.14 6.83 7.19
CA SER A 51 5.83 6.54 8.60
C SER A 51 6.57 5.29 9.10
N TYR A 52 6.57 4.21 8.33
CA TYR A 52 7.23 2.96 8.72
C TYR A 52 8.74 3.11 8.95
N TYR A 53 9.42 3.91 8.14
CA TYR A 53 10.86 4.18 8.31
C TYR A 53 11.14 5.32 9.29
N ALA A 54 10.23 6.31 9.37
CA ALA A 54 10.35 7.46 10.24
C ALA A 54 10.34 7.05 11.72
N ASP A 55 9.52 6.06 12.08
CA ASP A 55 9.37 5.53 13.43
C ASP A 55 10.54 4.66 13.91
N LYS A 56 11.54 4.40 13.05
CA LYS A 56 12.73 3.65 13.44
C LYS A 56 13.71 4.54 14.19
N ASN A 57 14.39 3.95 15.17
CA ASN A 57 15.40 4.65 15.95
C ASN A 57 16.44 5.31 15.05
N SER A 58 16.66 6.60 15.26
CA SER A 58 17.69 7.31 14.53
C SER A 58 19.09 6.90 15.00
N THR A 59 19.94 6.61 14.03
CA THR A 59 21.38 6.38 14.26
C THR A 59 22.18 7.67 14.23
N VAL A 60 21.57 8.80 13.83
CA VAL A 60 22.25 10.09 13.65
C VAL A 60 21.95 11.00 14.86
N PRO A 61 22.98 11.38 15.67
CA PRO A 61 22.79 12.25 16.82
C PRO A 61 22.12 13.58 16.46
N GLY A 62 21.09 13.96 17.22
CA GLY A 62 20.37 15.22 17.03
C GLY A 62 19.37 15.25 15.87
N SER A 63 19.23 14.16 15.10
CA SER A 63 18.19 14.04 14.08
C SER A 63 16.89 13.50 14.68
N TRP A 64 15.75 13.94 14.13
CA TRP A 64 14.42 13.45 14.53
C TRP A 64 14.10 12.08 13.92
N SER A 65 14.70 11.74 12.76
CA SER A 65 14.59 10.42 12.13
C SER A 65 15.76 10.15 11.16
N THR A 66 15.91 8.89 10.74
CA THR A 66 16.85 8.45 9.68
C THR A 66 16.41 8.81 8.27
N VAL A 67 15.11 9.07 8.07
CA VAL A 67 14.52 9.40 6.77
C VAL A 67 13.78 10.75 6.84
N ASN A 68 13.75 11.48 5.73
CA ASN A 68 13.07 12.77 5.64
C ASN A 68 12.13 12.90 4.43
N GLY A 69 11.96 11.83 3.66
CA GLY A 69 11.00 11.77 2.57
C GLY A 69 10.88 10.36 1.98
N ALA A 70 9.82 10.15 1.20
CA ALA A 70 9.60 8.94 0.42
C ALA A 70 9.31 9.32 -1.03
N VAL A 71 9.82 8.53 -1.98
CA VAL A 71 9.60 8.73 -3.42
C VAL A 71 9.09 7.43 -4.00
N LEU A 72 7.97 7.54 -4.74
CA LEU A 72 7.34 6.41 -5.41
C LEU A 72 7.20 6.69 -6.91
N ASN A 73 7.41 5.65 -7.71
CA ASN A 73 7.15 5.75 -9.14
C ASN A 73 5.65 5.65 -9.41
N GLY A 74 5.12 6.44 -10.34
CA GLY A 74 3.70 6.42 -10.70
C GLY A 74 3.19 5.09 -11.27
N GLY A 75 4.10 4.15 -11.58
CA GLY A 75 3.75 2.79 -12.00
C GLY A 75 3.36 1.87 -10.85
N ILE A 76 3.58 2.27 -9.59
CA ILE A 76 3.28 1.47 -8.40
C ILE A 76 1.79 1.34 -8.14
N ALA A 77 1.00 2.37 -8.43
CA ALA A 77 -0.45 2.34 -8.28
C ALA A 77 -1.09 1.77 -9.55
N ARG A 78 -1.93 0.74 -9.41
CA ARG A 78 -2.48 -0.04 -10.54
C ARG A 78 -4.00 -0.04 -10.65
N ASP A 79 -4.70 0.24 -9.57
CA ASP A 79 -6.16 0.15 -9.46
C ASP A 79 -6.66 1.09 -8.34
N SER A 80 -7.91 1.53 -8.42
CA SER A 80 -8.49 2.50 -7.48
C SER A 80 -9.27 1.82 -6.35
N ILE A 81 -9.23 2.41 -5.15
CA ILE A 81 -10.14 2.02 -4.06
C ILE A 81 -11.33 2.95 -4.06
N GLN A 82 -12.47 2.40 -4.45
CA GLN A 82 -13.75 3.08 -4.34
C GLN A 82 -14.04 3.44 -2.87
N GLN A 83 -14.75 4.54 -2.67
CA GLN A 83 -15.24 4.95 -1.35
C GLN A 83 -16.25 3.94 -0.82
N LYS A 84 -15.74 2.85 -0.24
CA LYS A 84 -16.49 1.83 0.48
C LYS A 84 -15.92 1.80 1.90
N GLY A 85 -16.82 1.68 2.88
CA GLY A 85 -16.48 1.80 4.29
C GLY A 85 -15.30 0.93 4.71
N ASP A 86 -15.18 -0.28 4.18
CA ASP A 86 -14.10 -1.20 4.55
C ASP A 86 -13.12 -1.44 3.41
N VAL A 87 -11.83 -1.31 3.72
CA VAL A 87 -10.69 -1.69 2.87
C VAL A 87 -10.18 -3.04 3.33
N PHE A 88 -10.26 -4.03 2.46
CA PHE A 88 -9.75 -5.38 2.71
C PHE A 88 -8.27 -5.49 2.35
N LEU A 89 -7.55 -6.40 3.00
CA LEU A 89 -6.16 -6.69 2.66
C LEU A 89 -6.00 -7.09 1.18
N LYS A 90 -7.00 -7.78 0.60
CA LYS A 90 -7.04 -8.08 -0.84
C LYS A 90 -6.90 -6.84 -1.72
N ALA A 91 -7.55 -5.75 -1.35
CA ALA A 91 -7.46 -4.50 -2.09
C ALA A 91 -5.99 -4.05 -2.12
N MET A 92 -5.33 -4.05 -0.96
CA MET A 92 -3.91 -3.66 -0.84
C MET A 92 -2.96 -4.44 -1.76
N PHE A 93 -3.21 -5.74 -1.96
CA PHE A 93 -2.42 -6.58 -2.88
C PHE A 93 -2.61 -6.24 -4.36
N LEU A 94 -3.78 -5.75 -4.76
CA LEU A 94 -4.00 -5.29 -6.14
C LEU A 94 -3.18 -4.02 -6.44
N PHE A 95 -2.84 -3.24 -5.42
CA PHE A 95 -2.03 -2.04 -5.57
C PHE A 95 -0.53 -2.35 -5.69
N VAL A 96 0.03 -3.22 -4.83
CA VAL A 96 1.50 -3.46 -4.78
C VAL A 96 1.93 -4.67 -5.62
N ARG A 97 1.29 -4.92 -6.77
CA ARG A 97 1.61 -6.12 -7.56
C ARG A 97 2.98 -6.00 -8.22
N GLN A 98 3.99 -6.58 -7.55
CA GLN A 98 5.35 -6.74 -8.05
C GLN A 98 5.41 -7.97 -8.97
N LEU A 99 5.06 -7.78 -10.24
CA LEU A 99 5.09 -8.77 -11.34
C LEU A 99 4.01 -9.88 -11.30
#